data_AF-A0A958R7M0-F1
#
_entry.id   AF-A0A958R7M0-F1
#
_cell.length_a   1.000
_cell.length_b   1.000
_cell.length_c   1.000
_cell.angle_alpha   90.00
_cell.angle_beta   90.00
_cell.angle_gamma   90.00
#
_symmetry.space_group_name_H-M   'P 1'
#
loop_
_entity.id
_entity.type
_entity.pdbx_description
1 polymer ?
#
loop_
_entity_poly.entity_id
_entity_poly.type
_entity_poly.pdbx_seq_one_letter_code
_entity_poly.pdbx_strand_id
1 'polypeptide(L)'
;METGRFLMKVKKISLNTKLATVFFILFILVVSVKVLSSTFSKQTGAMLSLSEIKSIRNSLTKECLKQEEISLNKGDNLDEDLEWFKTKAPSYCNCISLRVYSMALQEQDFKEMLIERRKKQFKSEIISLMNSEKAKWVTDFCLSKAQRNTKPKRSYASEKK
;
A
#
# COMPACT_ATOMS: atom_id res chain seq x y z
N MET A 1 36.81 -65.53 -12.50
CA MET A 1 35.91 -64.37 -12.35
C MET A 1 36.12 -63.81 -10.95
N GLU A 2 37.01 -62.82 -10.83
CA GLU A 2 37.30 -62.19 -9.55
C GLU A 2 36.39 -60.97 -9.35
N THR A 3 35.55 -61.02 -8.33
CA THR A 3 34.74 -59.88 -7.89
C THR A 3 35.59 -58.96 -7.03
N GLY A 4 35.98 -57.82 -7.60
CA GLY A 4 36.69 -56.74 -6.92
C GLY A 4 35.86 -56.18 -5.76
N ARG A 5 36.25 -56.55 -4.53
CA ARG A 5 35.65 -56.06 -3.30
C ARG A 5 36.35 -54.74 -2.93
N PHE A 6 35.79 -53.61 -3.37
CA PHE A 6 36.21 -52.26 -2.95
C PHE A 6 35.87 -52.07 -1.46
N LEU A 7 36.80 -52.47 -0.59
CA LEU A 7 36.73 -52.20 0.85
C LEU A 7 37.05 -50.72 1.09
N MET A 8 36.00 -49.92 1.23
CA MET A 8 36.07 -48.56 1.74
C MET A 8 36.67 -48.60 3.17
N LYS A 9 37.94 -48.21 3.30
CA LYS A 9 38.59 -48.00 4.60
C LYS A 9 37.88 -46.85 5.32
N VAL A 10 37.01 -47.17 6.28
CA VAL A 10 36.45 -46.19 7.21
C VAL A 10 37.57 -45.70 8.12
N LYS A 11 38.17 -44.56 7.77
CA LYS A 11 39.22 -43.91 8.55
C LYS A 11 38.62 -43.50 9.91
N LYS A 12 39.17 -43.99 11.03
CA LYS A 12 38.75 -43.59 12.38
C LYS A 12 38.96 -42.08 12.55
N ILE A 13 37.88 -41.31 12.47
CA ILE A 13 37.87 -39.87 12.70
C ILE A 13 38.11 -39.64 14.20
N SER A 14 39.10 -38.81 14.55
CA SER A 14 39.46 -38.52 15.94
C SER A 14 38.31 -37.81 16.66
N LEU A 15 38.22 -37.98 17.99
CA LEU A 15 37.16 -37.40 18.81
C LEU A 15 37.09 -35.87 18.64
N ASN A 16 38.23 -35.20 18.52
CA ASN A 16 38.35 -33.75 18.33
C ASN A 16 37.73 -33.30 17.00
N THR A 17 37.95 -34.05 15.92
CA THR A 17 37.31 -33.76 14.62
C THR A 17 35.80 -33.93 14.65
N LYS A 18 35.27 -34.91 15.40
CA LYS A 18 33.81 -35.07 15.58
C LYS A 18 33.20 -33.91 16.34
N LEU A 19 33.87 -33.47 17.42
CA LEU A 19 33.43 -32.34 18.22
C LEU A 19 33.41 -31.05 17.38
N ALA A 20 34.46 -30.81 16.60
CA ALA A 20 34.54 -29.66 15.69
C ALA A 20 33.41 -29.65 14.64
N THR A 21 33.09 -30.81 14.04
CA THR A 21 31.97 -30.91 13.09
C THR A 21 30.61 -30.61 13.74
N VAL A 22 30.38 -31.05 14.97
CA VAL A 22 29.13 -30.77 15.70
C VAL A 22 28.98 -29.26 15.97
N PHE A 23 30.05 -28.60 16.42
CA PHE A 23 30.05 -27.15 16.61
C PHE A 23 29.81 -26.39 15.31
N PHE A 24 30.39 -26.84 14.20
CA PHE A 24 30.21 -26.22 12.90
C PHE A 24 28.75 -26.32 12.41
N ILE A 25 28.14 -27.49 12.58
CA ILE A 25 26.72 -27.71 12.25
C ILE A 25 25.81 -26.84 13.13
N LEU A 26 26.10 -26.76 14.44
CA LEU A 26 25.38 -25.90 15.38
C LEU A 26 25.48 -24.42 15.00
N PHE A 27 26.67 -23.96 14.60
CA PHE A 27 26.88 -22.59 14.15
C PHE A 27 26.08 -22.27 12.88
N ILE A 28 26.09 -23.18 11.89
CA ILE A 28 25.27 -23.03 10.67
C ILE A 28 23.78 -22.98 11.01
N LEU A 29 23.31 -23.84 11.92
CA LEU A 29 21.92 -23.82 12.39
C LEU A 29 21.55 -22.49 13.06
N VAL A 30 22.39 -21.96 13.93
CA VAL A 30 22.16 -20.66 14.59
C VAL A 30 22.10 -19.52 13.57
N VAL A 31 23.04 -19.49 12.62
CA VAL A 31 23.05 -18.48 11.55
C VAL A 31 21.79 -18.62 10.69
N SER A 32 21.41 -19.84 10.31
CA SER A 32 20.23 -20.12 9.49
C SER A 32 18.95 -19.70 10.20
N VAL A 33 18.78 -20.03 11.48
CA VAL A 33 17.62 -19.62 12.29
C VAL A 33 17.56 -18.10 12.44
N LYS A 34 18.69 -17.43 12.64
CA LYS A 34 18.75 -15.96 12.73
C LYS A 34 18.37 -15.28 11.41
N VAL A 35 18.85 -15.83 10.29
CA VAL A 35 18.45 -15.37 8.95
C VAL A 35 16.95 -15.62 8.75
N LEU A 36 16.47 -16.84 8.99
CA LEU A 36 15.05 -17.20 8.80
C LEU A 36 14.12 -16.34 9.66
N SER A 37 14.45 -16.13 10.93
CA SER A 37 13.67 -15.29 11.84
C SER A 37 13.68 -13.81 11.43
N SER A 38 14.80 -13.30 10.92
CA SER A 38 14.85 -11.93 10.37
C SER A 38 13.98 -11.77 9.12
N THR A 39 13.89 -12.80 8.28
CA THR A 39 13.03 -12.81 7.09
C THR A 39 11.56 -13.01 7.47
N PHE A 40 11.27 -13.86 8.45
CA PHE A 40 9.92 -14.16 8.90
C PHE A 40 9.29 -13.00 9.67
N SER A 41 10.06 -12.26 10.50
CA SER A 41 9.59 -11.02 11.12
C SER A 41 9.30 -9.90 10.12
N LYS A 42 9.93 -9.90 8.94
CA LYS A 42 9.58 -9.00 7.84
C LYS A 42 8.32 -9.44 7.08
N GLN A 43 7.95 -10.72 7.19
CA GLN A 43 6.85 -11.33 6.45
C GLN A 43 5.53 -11.38 7.22
N THR A 44 5.53 -11.21 8.55
CA THR A 44 4.34 -10.80 9.30
C THR A 44 4.02 -9.36 8.93
N GLY A 45 3.31 -9.18 7.81
CA GLY A 45 3.01 -7.89 7.22
C GLY A 45 2.47 -6.93 8.28
N ALA A 46 3.05 -5.73 8.34
CA ALA A 46 2.51 -4.63 9.11
C ALA A 46 1.16 -4.23 8.49
N MET A 47 0.11 -4.97 8.84
CA MET A 47 -1.22 -4.75 8.32
C MET A 47 -1.86 -3.64 9.15
N LEU A 48 -2.19 -2.53 8.49
CA LEU A 48 -3.00 -1.48 9.10
C LEU A 48 -4.36 -2.06 9.50
N SER A 49 -4.83 -1.71 10.69
CA SER A 49 -6.19 -2.02 11.10
C SER A 49 -7.21 -1.28 10.25
N LEU A 50 -8.43 -1.80 10.15
CA LEU A 50 -9.51 -1.17 9.38
C LEU A 50 -9.78 0.28 9.82
N SER A 51 -9.66 0.57 11.12
CA SER A 51 -9.83 1.91 11.68
C SER A 51 -8.71 2.87 11.23
N GLU A 52 -7.47 2.39 11.14
CA GLU A 52 -6.34 3.17 10.62
C GLU A 52 -6.49 3.47 9.14
N ILE A 53 -6.89 2.46 8.35
CA ILE A 53 -7.18 2.64 6.92
C ILE A 53 -8.27 3.71 6.73
N LYS A 54 -9.35 3.62 7.51
CA LYS A 54 -10.43 4.60 7.48
C LYS A 54 -9.94 6.00 7.89
N SER A 55 -9.08 6.10 8.90
CA SER A 55 -8.49 7.36 9.36
C SER A 55 -7.61 8.02 8.29
N ILE A 56 -6.76 7.23 7.62
CA ILE A 56 -5.91 7.70 6.52
C ILE A 56 -6.77 8.19 5.36
N ARG A 57 -7.74 7.38 4.91
CA ARG A 57 -8.64 7.75 3.82
C ARG A 57 -9.45 9.00 4.14
N ASN A 58 -9.97 9.13 5.36
CA ASN A 58 -10.67 10.33 5.79
C ASN A 58 -9.75 11.56 5.78
N SER A 59 -8.48 11.39 6.11
CA SER A 59 -7.50 12.48 6.06
C SER A 59 -7.24 12.92 4.62
N LEU A 60 -7.07 11.98 3.69
CA LEU A 60 -6.95 12.27 2.25
C LEU A 60 -8.19 12.96 1.69
N THR A 61 -9.39 12.47 2.03
CA THR A 61 -10.64 13.10 1.59
C THR A 61 -10.75 14.53 2.10
N LYS A 62 -10.42 14.78 3.38
CA LYS A 62 -10.44 16.14 3.96
C LYS A 62 -9.43 17.06 3.28
N GLU A 63 -8.25 16.56 2.96
CA GLU A 63 -7.22 17.36 2.31
C GLU A 63 -7.61 17.71 0.88
N CYS A 64 -8.16 16.77 0.12
CA CYS A 64 -8.74 17.05 -1.19
C CYS A 64 -9.87 18.09 -1.12
N LEU A 65 -10.80 17.95 -0.16
CA LEU A 65 -11.89 18.92 0.00
C LEU A 65 -11.38 20.34 0.30
N LYS A 66 -10.33 20.48 1.10
CA LYS A 66 -9.70 21.79 1.34
C LYS A 66 -9.12 22.39 0.06
N GLN A 67 -8.55 21.57 -0.83
CA GLN A 67 -8.05 22.06 -2.10
C GLN A 67 -9.18 22.54 -3.00
N GLU A 68 -10.29 21.80 -3.03
CA GLU A 68 -11.51 22.23 -3.75
C GLU A 68 -12.09 23.52 -3.16
N GLU A 69 -12.07 23.68 -1.84
CA GLU A 69 -12.50 24.92 -1.15
C GLU A 69 -11.60 26.11 -1.49
N ILE A 70 -10.28 25.91 -1.55
CA ILE A 70 -9.33 26.93 -1.97
C ILE A 70 -9.58 27.33 -3.43
N SER A 71 -9.88 26.36 -4.30
CA SER A 71 -10.23 26.62 -5.70
C SER A 71 -11.53 27.40 -5.84
N LEU A 72 -12.54 27.09 -5.02
CA LEU A 72 -13.80 27.82 -4.96
C LEU A 72 -13.61 29.31 -4.63
N ASN A 73 -12.69 29.62 -3.72
CA ASN A 73 -12.38 31.01 -3.36
C ASN A 73 -11.63 31.80 -4.45
N LYS A 74 -11.20 31.13 -5.54
CA LYS A 74 -10.45 31.72 -6.66
C LYS A 74 -11.23 31.75 -7.97
N GLY A 75 -12.43 31.16 -8.01
CA GLY A 75 -13.21 31.03 -9.22
C GLY A 75 -13.92 32.32 -9.63
N ASP A 76 -14.12 32.48 -10.94
CA ASP A 76 -14.85 33.62 -11.53
C ASP A 76 -16.38 33.37 -11.54
N ASN A 77 -16.83 32.13 -11.33
CA ASN A 77 -18.25 31.75 -11.34
C ASN A 77 -18.65 31.05 -10.03
N LEU A 78 -18.92 31.87 -9.02
CA LEU A 78 -19.22 31.41 -7.66
C LEU A 78 -20.39 30.41 -7.61
N ASP A 79 -21.43 30.57 -8.43
CA ASP A 79 -22.63 29.72 -8.37
C ASP A 79 -22.35 28.29 -8.87
N GLU A 80 -21.68 28.16 -10.02
CA GLU A 80 -21.28 26.85 -10.57
C GLU A 80 -20.23 26.17 -9.68
N ASP A 81 -19.28 26.93 -9.15
CA ASP A 81 -18.25 26.41 -8.25
C ASP A 81 -18.85 25.96 -6.91
N LEU A 82 -19.83 26.68 -6.38
CA LEU A 82 -20.55 26.31 -5.17
C LEU A 82 -21.41 25.06 -5.38
N GLU A 83 -22.06 24.93 -6.54
CA GLU A 83 -22.78 23.70 -6.90
C GLU A 83 -21.82 22.52 -7.01
N TRP A 84 -20.68 22.69 -7.68
CA TRP A 84 -19.61 21.70 -7.76
C TRP A 84 -19.15 21.26 -6.37
N PHE A 85 -18.81 22.22 -5.51
CA PHE A 85 -18.30 21.95 -4.17
C PHE A 85 -19.31 21.20 -3.29
N LYS A 86 -20.60 21.53 -3.40
CA LYS A 86 -21.65 20.87 -2.60
C LYS A 86 -21.99 19.47 -3.10
N THR A 87 -22.01 19.26 -4.41
CA THR A 87 -22.62 18.06 -5.01
C THR A 87 -21.61 17.07 -5.59
N LYS A 88 -20.50 17.56 -6.16
CA LYS A 88 -19.54 16.75 -6.92
C LYS A 88 -18.25 16.54 -6.15
N ALA A 89 -17.70 17.59 -5.55
CA ALA A 89 -16.43 17.54 -4.82
C ALA A 89 -16.37 16.42 -3.74
N PRO A 90 -17.43 16.13 -2.96
CA PRO A 90 -17.38 15.04 -1.98
C PRO A 90 -17.17 13.66 -2.63
N SER A 91 -17.86 13.41 -3.75
CA SER A 91 -17.75 12.15 -4.48
C SER A 91 -16.39 12.02 -5.19
N TYR A 92 -15.92 13.13 -5.75
CA TYR A 92 -14.61 13.27 -6.37
C TYR A 92 -13.48 12.99 -5.36
N CYS A 93 -13.49 13.66 -4.21
CA CYS A 93 -12.47 13.49 -3.18
C CYS A 93 -12.50 12.11 -2.52
N ASN A 94 -13.67 11.47 -2.41
CA ASN A 94 -13.74 10.08 -1.95
C ASN A 94 -13.14 9.10 -2.97
N CYS A 95 -13.29 9.37 -4.27
CA CYS A 95 -12.64 8.59 -5.32
C CYS A 95 -11.12 8.74 -5.24
N ILE A 96 -10.61 9.97 -5.09
CA ILE A 96 -9.19 10.27 -4.94
C ILE A 96 -8.62 9.54 -3.73
N SER A 97 -9.25 9.67 -2.56
CA SER A 97 -8.72 9.06 -1.33
C SER A 97 -8.60 7.54 -1.42
N LEU A 98 -9.53 6.88 -2.10
CA LEU A 98 -9.48 5.44 -2.33
C LEU A 98 -8.36 5.06 -3.30
N ARG A 99 -8.22 5.77 -4.41
CA ARG A 99 -7.25 5.45 -5.46
C ARG A 99 -5.82 5.81 -5.10
N VAL A 100 -5.59 6.98 -4.51
CA VAL A 100 -4.27 7.37 -3.98
C VAL A 100 -3.83 6.38 -2.90
N TYR A 101 -4.74 5.98 -2.00
CA TYR A 101 -4.43 4.96 -1.01
C TYR A 101 -4.04 3.63 -1.66
N SER A 102 -4.81 3.16 -2.64
CA SER A 102 -4.50 1.92 -3.36
C SER A 102 -3.18 2.00 -4.13
N MET A 103 -2.85 3.15 -4.70
CA MET A 103 -1.60 3.40 -5.42
C MET A 103 -0.41 3.39 -4.46
N ALA A 104 -0.51 4.08 -3.31
CA ALA A 104 0.54 4.06 -2.29
C ALA A 104 0.84 2.65 -1.79
N LEU A 105 -0.18 1.79 -1.66
CA LEU A 105 0.02 0.38 -1.29
C LEU A 105 0.72 -0.46 -2.37
N GLN A 106 0.88 0.03 -3.59
CA GLN A 106 1.63 -0.65 -4.64
C GLN A 106 3.11 -0.23 -4.61
N GLU A 107 3.41 0.99 -4.18
CA GLU A 107 4.76 1.52 -4.06
C GLU A 107 5.54 0.90 -2.89
N GLN A 108 6.80 0.54 -3.14
CA GLN A 108 7.63 -0.16 -2.16
C GLN A 108 7.99 0.74 -0.96
N ASP A 109 8.32 2.00 -1.20
CA ASP A 109 8.70 2.97 -0.16
C ASP A 109 7.60 3.12 0.90
N PHE A 110 6.34 3.17 0.46
CA PHE A 110 5.18 3.24 1.34
C PHE A 110 4.96 1.94 2.12
N LYS A 111 5.21 0.78 1.52
CA LYS A 111 5.17 -0.51 2.24
C LYS A 111 6.24 -0.56 3.32
N GLU A 112 7.45 -0.11 3.03
CA GLU A 112 8.56 -0.06 4.00
C GLU A 112 8.23 0.87 5.16
N MET A 113 7.60 2.02 4.92
CA MET A 113 7.14 2.91 6.00
C MET A 113 6.11 2.23 6.93
N LEU A 114 5.24 1.38 6.39
CA LEU A 114 4.29 0.60 7.21
C LEU A 114 5.01 -0.47 8.05
N ILE A 115 5.98 -1.17 7.44
CA ILE A 115 6.81 -2.18 8.12
C ILE A 115 7.60 -1.56 9.27
N GLU A 116 8.20 -0.39 9.05
CA GLU A 116 8.96 0.35 10.06
C GLU A 116 8.07 1.10 11.07
N ARG A 117 6.75 0.95 11.00
CA ARG A 117 5.76 1.60 11.88
C ARG A 117 5.86 3.14 11.87
N ARG A 118 6.36 3.73 10.79
CA ARG A 118 6.47 5.19 10.59
C ARG A 118 5.13 5.81 10.17
N LYS A 119 4.07 5.54 10.95
CA LYS A 119 2.67 5.86 10.62
C LYS A 119 2.41 7.36 10.38
N LYS A 120 3.07 8.24 11.16
CA LYS A 120 2.97 9.69 10.97
C LYS A 120 3.56 10.12 9.62
N GLN A 121 4.72 9.57 9.27
CA GLN A 121 5.39 9.84 8.01
C GLN A 121 4.60 9.26 6.82
N PHE A 122 4.07 8.05 6.95
CA PHE A 122 3.19 7.46 5.94
C PHE A 122 2.02 8.40 5.59
N LYS A 123 1.38 9.00 6.61
CA LYS A 123 0.27 9.94 6.41
C LYS A 123 0.70 11.24 5.71
N SER A 124 1.87 11.81 6.01
CA SER A 124 2.34 13.01 5.32
C SER A 124 2.75 12.71 3.88
N GLU A 125 3.44 11.59 3.66
CA GLU A 125 3.92 11.19 2.33
C GLU A 125 2.78 10.83 1.39
N ILE A 126 1.69 10.22 1.89
CA ILE A 126 0.55 9.87 1.05
C ILE A 126 -0.26 11.11 0.64
N ILE A 127 -0.26 12.15 1.47
CA ILE A 127 -0.82 13.47 1.11
C ILE A 127 0.08 14.15 0.07
N SER A 128 1.41 14.07 0.23
CA SER A 128 2.36 14.56 -0.76
C SER A 128 2.16 13.87 -2.11
N LEU A 129 1.98 12.55 -2.10
CA LEU A 129 1.70 11.74 -3.30
C LEU A 129 0.44 12.22 -4.02
N MET A 130 -0.65 12.50 -3.29
CA MET A 130 -1.91 13.01 -3.86
C MET A 130 -1.70 14.28 -4.68
N ASN A 131 -0.76 15.13 -4.26
CA ASN A 131 -0.47 16.43 -4.89
C ASN A 131 0.63 16.36 -5.95
N SER A 132 1.24 15.19 -6.13
CA SER A 132 2.33 14.99 -7.08
C SER A 132 1.79 14.70 -8.49
N GLU A 133 2.63 14.91 -9.50
CA GLU A 133 2.31 14.54 -10.88
C GLU A 133 2.00 13.04 -11.04
N LYS A 134 2.55 12.18 -10.17
CA LYS A 134 2.27 10.74 -10.19
C LYS A 134 0.80 10.43 -9.93
N ALA A 135 0.09 11.28 -9.19
CA ALA A 135 -1.34 11.09 -8.89
C ALA A 135 -2.26 11.81 -9.88
N LYS A 136 -1.72 12.51 -10.89
CA LYS A 136 -2.52 13.28 -11.86
C LYS A 136 -3.52 12.40 -12.63
N TRP A 137 -3.12 11.19 -13.01
CA TRP A 137 -4.05 10.25 -13.66
C TRP A 137 -5.21 9.84 -12.74
N VAL A 138 -5.00 9.85 -11.41
CA VAL A 138 -6.06 9.58 -10.42
C VAL A 138 -7.04 10.75 -10.37
N THR A 139 -6.53 11.98 -10.33
CA THR A 139 -7.37 13.18 -10.31
C THR A 139 -8.20 13.26 -11.59
N ASP A 140 -7.59 13.06 -12.77
CA ASP A 140 -8.28 13.09 -14.06
C ASP A 140 -9.35 11.99 -14.15
N PHE A 141 -9.02 10.78 -13.71
CA PHE A 141 -9.97 9.69 -13.65
C PHE A 141 -11.17 10.03 -12.75
N CYS A 142 -10.92 10.49 -11.53
CA CYS A 142 -11.98 10.78 -10.57
C CYS A 142 -12.83 11.97 -11.02
N LEU A 143 -12.22 12.99 -11.64
CA LEU A 143 -12.90 14.13 -12.24
C LEU A 143 -13.85 13.68 -13.35
N SER A 144 -13.38 12.81 -14.24
CA SER A 144 -14.21 12.25 -15.32
C SER A 144 -15.43 11.47 -14.79
N LYS A 145 -15.32 10.86 -13.61
CA LYS A 145 -16.43 10.15 -12.97
C LYS A 145 -17.43 11.13 -12.33
N ALA A 146 -16.94 12.15 -11.65
CA ALA A 146 -17.79 13.19 -11.08
C ALA A 146 -18.58 13.94 -12.16
N GLN A 147 -17.96 14.22 -13.30
CA GLN A 147 -18.58 14.88 -14.45
C GLN A 147 -19.55 13.99 -15.24
N ARG A 148 -19.53 12.67 -15.10
CA ARG A 148 -20.50 11.77 -15.78
C ARG A 148 -21.84 11.67 -15.03
N ASN A 149 -21.84 11.96 -13.74
CA ASN A 149 -23.04 11.89 -12.89
C ASN A 149 -24.00 13.06 -13.09
N THR A 150 -23.69 14.01 -13.98
CA THR A 150 -24.53 15.18 -14.32
C THR A 150 -25.43 14.98 -15.53
N LYS A 151 -25.39 13.85 -16.24
CA LYS A 151 -26.47 13.59 -17.21
C LYS A 151 -27.79 13.51 -16.43
N PRO A 152 -28.80 14.30 -16.79
CA PRO A 152 -30.06 14.30 -16.07
C PRO A 152 -30.57 12.86 -16.02
N LYS A 153 -30.96 12.40 -14.83
CA LYS A 153 -31.84 11.23 -14.72
C LYS A 153 -32.96 11.48 -15.71
N ARG A 154 -33.06 10.68 -16.78
CA ARG A 154 -34.24 10.66 -17.64
C ARG A 154 -35.42 10.58 -16.68
N SER A 155 -36.14 11.69 -16.53
CA SER A 155 -37.43 11.69 -15.88
C SER A 155 -38.28 10.83 -16.81
N TYR A 156 -38.59 9.61 -16.40
CA TYR A 156 -39.70 8.86 -16.98
C TYR A 156 -40.97 9.59 -16.56
N ALA A 157 -41.25 10.70 -17.23
CA ALA A 157 -42.55 11.34 -17.17
C ALA A 157 -43.48 10.57 -18.11
N SER A 158 -44.39 9.82 -17.50
CA SER A 158 -45.76 9.57 -17.96
C SER A 158 -45.97 9.11 -19.41
N GLU A 159 -46.30 7.83 -19.57
CA GLU A 159 -47.46 7.46 -20.38
C GLU A 159 -48.57 6.98 -19.43
N LYS A 160 -49.42 7.92 -19.03
CA LYS A 160 -50.81 7.60 -18.73
C LYS A 160 -51.50 7.25 -20.05
N LYS A 161 -52.05 6.04 -20.14
CA LYS A 161 -53.34 5.78 -20.80
C LYS A 161 -54.10 4.78 -19.96
#